data_AF-Q6F1E0-F1
#
_entry.id   AF-Q6F1E0-F1
#
_cell.length_a   1.000
_cell.length_b   1.000
_cell.length_c   1.000
_cell.angle_alpha   90.00
_cell.angle_beta   90.00
_cell.angle_gamma   90.00
#
_symmetry.space_group_name_H-M   'P 1'
#
loop_
_entity.id
_entity.type
_entity.pdbx_description
1 polymer ?
#
loop_
_entity_poly.entity_id
_entity_poly.type
_entity_poly.pdbx_seq_one_letter_code
_entity_poly.pdbx_strand_id
1 'polypeptide(L)'
;MKFGLKKQGITLIVISSLYGIGAVASTIPGLGIESIRFINSVKKQLQIIMPKDKYVLDAESPLYEPIMHNVIRTSYLADAISTIDSFNAAEKDKFTPLYTDFTNDWYTERWQPVIDQKQNIDFYDIATDMIKFDQAIASEFQSYGYVNTGTQWIFHKNGISEMFSSDLRENAIKQQSVWDQDEYEDLIESTGPGLTGITVKQSPGTKLVNNKVWFLNQQIDSIKYAISIQSLQNPFVDKNLIVEDVADYVTIDDLYHPNFTRGLTMAQLSFIFMLSAVVVSPTCLGFGIWKYKKWEKSEKVESAGE
;
A
#
# COMPACT_ATOMS: atom_id res chain seq x y z
N MET A 1 26.35 -7.24 -51.26
CA MET A 1 26.29 -6.18 -50.23
C MET A 1 24.88 -5.59 -50.03
N LYS A 2 24.03 -5.45 -51.08
CA LYS A 2 22.69 -4.82 -51.03
C LYS A 2 21.64 -5.51 -50.15
N PHE A 3 21.60 -6.84 -50.15
CA PHE A 3 20.70 -7.63 -49.29
C PHE A 3 20.96 -7.38 -47.78
N GLY A 4 22.20 -7.00 -47.43
CA GLY A 4 22.57 -6.61 -46.08
C GLY A 4 21.95 -5.28 -45.64
N LEU A 5 21.79 -4.30 -46.54
CA LEU A 5 21.25 -2.96 -46.20
C LEU A 5 19.76 -3.01 -45.86
N LYS A 6 18.96 -3.77 -46.65
CA LYS A 6 17.53 -3.98 -46.37
C LYS A 6 17.32 -4.66 -45.03
N LYS A 7 18.00 -5.80 -44.81
CA LYS A 7 17.90 -6.57 -43.56
C LYS A 7 18.35 -5.73 -42.36
N GLN A 8 19.48 -5.03 -42.46
CA GLN A 8 19.94 -4.12 -41.39
C GLN A 8 18.96 -2.98 -41.12
N GLY A 9 18.38 -2.35 -42.16
CA GLY A 9 17.41 -1.28 -42.00
C GLY A 9 16.15 -1.74 -41.26
N ILE A 10 15.56 -2.87 -41.67
CA ILE A 10 14.39 -3.46 -41.02
C ILE A 10 14.72 -3.89 -39.59
N THR A 11 15.84 -4.59 -39.38
CA THR A 11 16.26 -5.02 -38.03
C THR A 11 16.44 -3.83 -37.09
N LEU A 12 17.06 -2.74 -37.54
CA LEU A 12 17.20 -1.53 -36.72
C LEU A 12 15.86 -0.91 -36.39
N ILE A 13 14.93 -0.83 -37.35
CA ILE A 13 13.58 -0.30 -37.09
C ILE A 13 12.87 -1.13 -36.02
N VAL A 14 12.82 -2.45 -36.20
CA VAL A 14 12.12 -3.37 -35.28
C VAL A 14 12.73 -3.32 -33.88
N ILE A 15 14.06 -3.43 -33.75
CA ILE A 15 14.73 -3.40 -32.44
C ILE A 15 14.49 -2.05 -31.75
N SER A 16 14.55 -0.94 -32.48
CA SER A 16 14.35 0.39 -31.90
C SER A 16 12.92 0.62 -31.43
N SER A 17 11.92 0.14 -32.18
CA SER A 17 10.52 0.18 -31.77
C SER A 17 10.27 -0.67 -30.52
N LEU A 18 10.81 -1.90 -30.48
CA LEU A 18 10.70 -2.77 -29.31
C LEU A 18 11.43 -2.18 -28.09
N TYR A 19 12.60 -1.57 -28.30
CA TYR A 19 13.34 -0.88 -27.25
C TYR A 19 12.54 0.28 -26.65
N GLY A 20 11.95 1.13 -27.49
CA GLY A 20 11.12 2.24 -27.03
C GLY A 20 9.90 1.78 -26.24
N ILE A 21 9.18 0.77 -26.73
CA ILE A 21 8.02 0.19 -26.01
C ILE A 21 8.47 -0.43 -24.69
N GLY A 22 9.55 -1.22 -24.71
CA GLY A 22 10.10 -1.84 -23.51
C GLY A 22 10.51 -0.81 -22.46
N ALA A 23 11.08 0.32 -22.88
CA ALA A 23 11.51 1.39 -21.98
C ALA A 23 10.35 2.14 -21.32
N VAL A 24 9.22 2.30 -22.01
CA VAL A 24 8.01 2.86 -21.39
C VAL A 24 7.39 1.83 -20.45
N ALA A 25 7.25 0.57 -20.89
CA ALA A 25 6.65 -0.50 -20.09
C ALA A 25 7.44 -0.79 -18.81
N SER A 26 8.77 -0.67 -18.84
CA SER A 26 9.62 -0.85 -17.66
C SER A 26 9.37 0.20 -16.58
N THR A 27 8.71 1.33 -16.87
CA THR A 27 8.42 2.34 -15.83
C THR A 27 7.30 1.97 -14.87
N ILE A 28 6.55 0.90 -15.14
CA ILE A 28 5.40 0.49 -14.32
C ILE A 28 5.80 0.10 -12.87
N PRO A 29 6.85 -0.73 -12.65
CA PRO A 29 7.29 -1.10 -11.31
C PRO A 29 7.78 0.08 -10.46
N GLY A 30 7.52 0.00 -9.15
CA GLY A 30 7.91 1.02 -8.17
C GLY A 30 7.46 0.66 -6.76
N LEU A 31 7.67 1.59 -5.83
CA LEU A 31 7.27 1.46 -4.42
C LEU A 31 5.78 1.09 -4.26
N GLY A 32 4.89 1.73 -5.02
CA GLY A 32 3.45 1.48 -4.94
C GLY A 32 3.05 0.03 -5.23
N ILE A 33 3.79 -0.71 -6.06
CA ILE A 33 3.50 -2.14 -6.28
C ILE A 33 3.83 -2.95 -5.04
N GLU A 34 4.94 -2.65 -4.37
CA GLU A 34 5.33 -3.30 -3.11
C GLU A 34 4.29 -2.98 -2.02
N SER A 35 3.81 -1.73 -1.95
CA SER A 35 2.74 -1.31 -1.03
C SER A 35 1.43 -2.06 -1.31
N ILE A 36 1.01 -2.19 -2.58
CA ILE A 36 -0.21 -2.91 -2.95
C ILE A 36 -0.12 -4.39 -2.55
N ARG A 37 1.03 -5.03 -2.75
CA ARG A 37 1.24 -6.42 -2.32
C ARG A 37 1.14 -6.56 -0.80
N PHE A 38 1.76 -5.63 -0.07
CA PHE A 38 1.65 -5.58 1.38
C PHE A 38 0.20 -5.41 1.83
N ILE A 39 -0.49 -4.38 1.34
CA ILE A 39 -1.89 -4.10 1.67
C ILE A 39 -2.80 -5.29 1.36
N ASN A 40 -2.57 -5.97 0.23
CA ASN A 40 -3.35 -7.17 -0.12
C ASN A 40 -3.09 -8.33 0.85
N SER A 41 -1.87 -8.48 1.38
CA SER A 41 -1.57 -9.48 2.40
C SER A 41 -2.26 -9.15 3.74
N VAL A 42 -2.24 -7.88 4.16
CA VAL A 42 -2.96 -7.41 5.36
C VAL A 42 -4.46 -7.60 5.19
N LYS A 43 -5.02 -7.21 4.03
CA LYS A 43 -6.44 -7.42 3.71
C LYS A 43 -6.83 -8.89 3.82
N LYS A 44 -6.00 -9.81 3.32
CA LYS A 44 -6.26 -11.25 3.42
C LYS A 44 -6.32 -11.69 4.89
N GLN A 45 -5.41 -11.22 5.74
CA GLN A 45 -5.44 -11.54 7.17
C GLN A 45 -6.66 -10.93 7.88
N LEU A 46 -7.00 -9.66 7.58
CA LEU A 46 -8.21 -9.03 8.11
C LEU A 46 -9.48 -9.81 7.75
N GLN A 47 -9.58 -10.37 6.54
CA GLN A 47 -10.72 -11.19 6.13
C GLN A 47 -10.78 -12.56 6.82
N ILE A 48 -9.64 -13.06 7.32
CA ILE A 48 -9.56 -14.27 8.15
C ILE A 48 -9.97 -13.93 9.60
N ILE A 49 -9.49 -12.80 10.12
CA ILE A 49 -9.77 -12.34 11.49
C ILE A 49 -11.23 -11.90 11.65
N MET A 50 -11.78 -11.18 10.66
CA MET A 50 -13.16 -10.70 10.61
C MET A 50 -13.86 -11.24 9.35
N PRO A 51 -14.23 -12.55 9.32
CA PRO A 51 -14.95 -13.12 8.20
C PRO A 51 -16.33 -12.48 8.06
N LYS A 52 -16.76 -12.37 6.80
CA LYS A 52 -18.08 -11.84 6.46
C LYS A 52 -19.19 -12.63 7.16
N ASP A 53 -20.19 -11.90 7.65
CA ASP A 53 -21.41 -12.37 8.30
C ASP A 53 -21.17 -13.10 9.64
N LYS A 54 -19.92 -13.16 10.15
CA LYS A 54 -19.58 -13.86 11.40
C LYS A 54 -19.75 -12.96 12.62
N TYR A 55 -19.13 -11.78 12.61
CA TYR A 55 -19.15 -10.85 13.73
C TYR A 55 -20.01 -9.63 13.37
N VAL A 56 -21.33 -9.82 13.45
CA VAL A 56 -22.30 -8.77 13.15
C VAL A 56 -22.75 -8.12 14.45
N LEU A 57 -22.39 -6.85 14.62
CA LEU A 57 -22.81 -6.04 15.75
C LEU A 57 -24.31 -5.74 15.66
N ASP A 58 -25.04 -6.06 16.72
CA ASP A 58 -26.48 -5.90 16.84
C ASP A 58 -26.82 -4.45 17.21
N ALA A 59 -27.57 -3.76 16.36
CA ALA A 59 -28.01 -2.38 16.58
C ALA A 59 -28.95 -2.22 17.77
N GLU A 60 -29.63 -3.30 18.17
CA GLU A 60 -30.49 -3.33 19.36
C GLU A 60 -29.70 -3.57 20.65
N SER A 61 -28.42 -3.92 20.56
CA SER A 61 -27.58 -4.10 21.74
C SER A 61 -27.29 -2.75 22.41
N PRO A 62 -27.45 -2.64 23.74
CA PRO A 62 -27.04 -1.42 24.45
C PRO A 62 -25.51 -1.17 24.42
N LEU A 63 -24.71 -2.14 23.96
CA LEU A 63 -23.28 -1.98 23.70
C LEU A 63 -22.97 -1.44 22.29
N TYR A 64 -23.97 -1.31 21.41
CA TYR A 64 -23.76 -0.89 20.02
C TYR A 64 -23.01 0.44 19.89
N GLU A 65 -23.55 1.51 20.47
CA GLU A 65 -22.93 2.84 20.42
C GLU A 65 -21.59 2.89 21.17
N PRO A 66 -21.46 2.35 22.40
CA PRO A 66 -20.17 2.27 23.08
C PRO A 66 -19.09 1.57 22.25
N ILE A 67 -19.41 0.44 21.61
CA ILE A 67 -18.44 -0.29 20.77
C ILE A 67 -18.07 0.56 19.56
N MET A 68 -19.03 1.15 18.86
CA MET A 68 -18.73 1.99 17.69
C MET A 68 -17.86 3.19 18.07
N HIS A 69 -18.26 3.98 19.07
CA HIS A 69 -17.58 5.22 19.41
C HIS A 69 -16.26 5.04 20.16
N ASN A 70 -16.12 3.99 20.97
CA ASN A 70 -14.95 3.81 21.81
C ASN A 70 -14.03 2.70 21.32
N VAL A 71 -14.53 1.65 20.66
CA VAL A 71 -13.69 0.53 20.21
C VAL A 71 -13.36 0.68 18.74
N ILE A 72 -14.36 0.84 17.87
CA ILE A 72 -14.14 0.92 16.43
C ILE A 72 -13.39 2.22 16.09
N ARG A 73 -13.89 3.38 16.50
CA ARG A 73 -13.22 4.67 16.23
C ARG A 73 -11.76 4.69 16.71
N THR A 74 -11.51 4.20 17.93
CA THR A 74 -10.15 4.21 18.48
C THR A 74 -9.27 3.17 17.80
N SER A 75 -9.81 2.10 17.21
CA SER A 75 -9.06 1.17 16.38
C SER A 75 -8.47 1.84 15.13
N TYR A 76 -9.25 2.67 14.41
CA TYR A 76 -8.70 3.47 13.30
C TYR A 76 -7.59 4.42 13.76
N LEU A 77 -7.80 5.06 14.92
CA LEU A 77 -6.82 5.99 15.46
C LEU A 77 -5.55 5.26 15.91
N ALA A 78 -5.70 4.11 16.57
CA ALA A 78 -4.59 3.28 17.01
C ALA A 78 -3.77 2.79 15.81
N ASP A 79 -4.43 2.37 14.73
CA ASP A 79 -3.76 1.97 13.50
C ASP A 79 -2.87 3.12 12.99
N ALA A 80 -3.46 4.30 12.78
CA ALA A 80 -2.75 5.47 12.28
C ALA A 80 -1.60 5.91 13.21
N ILE A 81 -1.89 6.11 14.51
CA ILE A 81 -0.93 6.62 15.49
C ILE A 81 0.20 5.62 15.73
N SER A 82 -0.07 4.31 15.67
CA SER A 82 0.97 3.30 15.84
C SER A 82 2.05 3.34 14.75
N THR A 83 1.77 3.94 13.59
CA THR A 83 2.77 4.12 12.53
C THR A 83 3.76 5.26 12.79
N ILE A 84 3.45 6.16 13.73
CA ILE A 84 4.27 7.32 14.09
C ILE A 84 5.39 6.89 15.03
N ASP A 85 6.63 7.27 14.71
CA ASP A 85 7.75 7.10 15.64
C ASP A 85 7.62 8.08 16.80
N SER A 86 7.13 7.58 17.94
CA SER A 86 6.87 8.38 19.13
C SER A 86 8.15 8.84 19.83
N PHE A 87 9.31 8.24 19.51
CA PHE A 87 10.61 8.64 20.04
C PHE A 87 11.21 9.81 19.25
N ASN A 88 10.65 10.11 18.07
CA ASN A 88 10.94 11.31 17.30
C ASN A 88 9.90 12.41 17.60
N ALA A 89 10.24 13.34 18.50
CA ALA A 89 9.35 14.42 18.92
C ALA A 89 8.81 15.26 17.73
N ALA A 90 9.65 15.55 16.73
CA ALA A 90 9.24 16.34 15.57
C ALA A 90 8.21 15.61 14.69
N GLU A 91 8.35 14.29 14.55
CA GLU A 91 7.40 13.45 13.83
C GLU A 91 6.09 13.33 14.60
N LYS A 92 6.18 13.05 15.90
CA LYS A 92 5.05 12.94 16.81
C LYS A 92 4.20 14.20 16.84
N ASP A 93 4.82 15.35 17.08
CA ASP A 93 4.13 16.65 17.19
C ASP A 93 3.45 17.04 15.89
N LYS A 94 4.05 16.66 14.75
CA LYS A 94 3.48 16.94 13.42
C LYS A 94 2.31 16.03 13.08
N PHE A 95 2.49 14.71 13.19
CA PHE A 95 1.54 13.75 12.61
C PHE A 95 0.42 13.34 13.56
N THR A 96 0.63 13.38 14.88
CA THR A 96 -0.42 13.03 15.86
C THR A 96 -1.71 13.83 15.65
N PRO A 97 -1.70 15.18 15.59
CA PRO A 97 -2.91 15.95 15.35
C PRO A 97 -3.51 15.68 13.97
N LEU A 98 -2.68 15.61 12.93
CA LEU A 98 -3.14 15.36 11.55
C LEU A 98 -3.87 14.02 11.41
N TYR A 99 -3.29 12.96 11.97
CA TYR A 99 -3.90 11.63 11.94
C TYR A 99 -5.15 11.57 12.80
N THR A 100 -5.16 12.27 13.94
CA THR A 100 -6.34 12.36 14.80
C THR A 100 -7.51 13.02 14.09
N ASP A 101 -7.28 14.19 13.48
CA ASP A 101 -8.31 14.94 12.76
C ASP A 101 -8.82 14.15 11.56
N PHE A 102 -7.90 13.63 10.73
CA PHE A 102 -8.25 12.81 9.57
C PHE A 102 -9.06 11.56 9.97
N THR A 103 -8.68 10.88 11.05
CA THR A 103 -9.40 9.71 11.56
C THR A 103 -10.82 10.08 12.00
N ASN A 104 -10.96 11.20 12.71
CA ASN A 104 -12.25 11.65 13.20
C ASN A 104 -13.18 12.02 12.06
N ASP A 105 -12.67 12.73 11.05
CA ASP A 105 -13.43 13.11 9.86
C ASP A 105 -13.85 11.87 9.07
N TRP A 106 -12.91 10.95 8.79
CA TRP A 106 -13.20 9.70 8.09
C TRP A 106 -14.26 8.88 8.83
N TYR A 107 -14.08 8.67 10.14
CA TYR A 107 -15.02 7.90 10.95
C TYR A 107 -16.41 8.55 10.94
N THR A 108 -16.47 9.86 11.10
CA THR A 108 -17.74 10.61 11.14
C THR A 108 -18.46 10.53 9.79
N GLU A 109 -17.75 10.73 8.68
CA GLU A 109 -18.34 10.65 7.34
C GLU A 109 -18.83 9.23 7.03
N ARG A 110 -18.04 8.21 7.39
CA ARG A 110 -18.31 6.83 7.00
C ARG A 110 -19.33 6.12 7.88
N TRP A 111 -19.20 6.26 9.19
CA TRP A 111 -19.88 5.41 10.17
C TRP A 111 -20.99 6.13 10.93
N GLN A 112 -20.91 7.45 11.15
CA GLN A 112 -21.96 8.18 11.86
C GLN A 112 -23.35 8.02 11.19
N PRO A 113 -23.51 8.11 9.85
CA PRO A 113 -24.81 7.89 9.23
C PRO A 113 -25.37 6.49 9.44
N VAL A 114 -24.50 5.47 9.56
CA VAL A 114 -24.88 4.07 9.78
C VAL A 114 -25.32 3.87 11.25
N ILE A 115 -24.61 4.52 12.18
CA ILE A 115 -24.94 4.53 13.61
C ILE A 115 -26.27 5.22 13.86
N ASP A 116 -26.49 6.40 13.28
CA ASP A 116 -27.72 7.18 13.42
C ASP A 116 -28.95 6.43 12.89
N GLN A 117 -28.75 5.59 11.87
CA GLN A 117 -29.79 4.75 11.28
C GLN A 117 -29.98 3.40 12.01
N LYS A 118 -29.21 3.13 13.08
CA LYS A 118 -29.27 1.87 13.85
C LYS A 118 -29.20 0.63 12.96
N GLN A 119 -28.27 0.63 12.00
CA GLN A 119 -28.05 -0.54 11.16
C GLN A 119 -27.12 -1.52 11.85
N ASN A 120 -27.36 -2.82 11.69
CA ASN A 120 -26.37 -3.82 12.09
C ASN A 120 -25.07 -3.63 11.30
N ILE A 121 -23.93 -3.78 11.95
CA ILE A 121 -22.62 -3.56 11.33
C ILE A 121 -21.83 -4.86 11.35
N ASP A 122 -21.47 -5.35 10.17
CA ASP A 122 -20.54 -6.46 10.03
C ASP A 122 -19.10 -5.95 10.23
N PHE A 123 -18.34 -6.60 11.11
CA PHE A 123 -16.92 -6.28 11.30
C PHE A 123 -16.10 -6.53 10.03
N TYR A 124 -16.55 -7.36 9.10
CA TYR A 124 -15.96 -7.46 7.76
C TYR A 124 -16.00 -6.13 6.99
N ASP A 125 -17.08 -5.37 7.12
CA ASP A 125 -17.20 -4.06 6.46
C ASP A 125 -16.28 -3.03 7.12
N ILE A 126 -16.12 -3.11 8.45
CA ILE A 126 -15.13 -2.31 9.19
C ILE A 126 -13.72 -2.65 8.70
N ALA A 127 -13.37 -3.93 8.66
CA ALA A 127 -12.06 -4.40 8.18
C ALA A 127 -11.76 -3.93 6.75
N THR A 128 -12.76 -3.99 5.87
CA THR A 128 -12.64 -3.53 4.48
C THR A 128 -12.46 -2.02 4.39
N ASP A 129 -13.12 -1.26 5.26
CA ASP A 129 -13.01 0.18 5.32
C ASP A 129 -11.68 0.65 5.92
N MET A 130 -11.15 -0.05 6.92
CA MET A 130 -9.81 0.21 7.49
C MET A 130 -8.71 0.12 6.43
N ILE A 131 -8.80 -0.83 5.50
CA ILE A 131 -7.88 -0.89 4.35
C ILE A 131 -7.99 0.35 3.45
N LYS A 132 -9.20 0.88 3.24
CA LYS A 132 -9.39 2.11 2.45
C LYS A 132 -8.88 3.33 3.20
N PHE A 133 -9.10 3.37 4.51
CA PHE A 133 -8.58 4.39 5.39
C PHE A 133 -7.04 4.42 5.37
N ASP A 134 -6.37 3.27 5.51
CA ASP A 134 -4.91 3.14 5.37
C ASP A 134 -4.42 3.71 4.03
N GLN A 135 -5.10 3.37 2.93
CA GLN A 135 -4.78 3.88 1.59
C GLN A 135 -4.97 5.40 1.49
N ALA A 136 -6.00 5.94 2.14
CA ALA A 136 -6.31 7.37 2.14
C ALA A 136 -5.28 8.15 2.98
N ILE A 137 -4.93 7.68 4.18
CA ILE A 137 -3.84 8.23 5.00
C ILE A 137 -2.52 8.21 4.23
N ALA A 138 -2.19 7.09 3.60
CA ALA A 138 -0.97 6.99 2.81
C ALA A 138 -0.97 7.98 1.64
N SER A 139 -2.12 8.20 1.00
CA SER A 139 -2.23 9.12 -0.13
C SER A 139 -2.09 10.58 0.29
N GLU A 140 -2.55 10.94 1.48
CA GLU A 140 -2.51 12.31 2.01
C GLU A 140 -1.16 12.67 2.63
N PHE A 141 -0.56 11.73 3.38
CA PHE A 141 0.58 12.04 4.26
C PHE A 141 1.89 11.37 3.89
N GLN A 142 1.89 10.35 3.01
CA GLN A 142 3.10 9.65 2.59
C GLN A 142 3.59 10.12 1.22
N SER A 143 4.81 9.71 0.87
CA SER A 143 5.39 9.97 -0.45
C SER A 143 4.50 9.42 -1.57
N TYR A 144 4.39 10.19 -2.66
CA TYR A 144 3.56 9.84 -3.82
C TYR A 144 3.93 8.45 -4.38
N GLY A 145 5.20 8.07 -4.28
CA GLY A 145 5.71 6.78 -4.72
C GLY A 145 5.13 5.58 -3.97
N TYR A 146 4.73 5.71 -2.70
CA TYR A 146 4.15 4.60 -1.93
C TYR A 146 2.73 4.22 -2.34
N VAL A 147 2.01 5.14 -2.99
CA VAL A 147 0.59 4.93 -3.37
C VAL A 147 0.38 4.86 -4.88
N ASN A 148 1.41 5.14 -5.68
CA ASN A 148 1.30 5.17 -7.15
C ASN A 148 2.34 4.29 -7.84
N THR A 149 2.04 3.93 -9.09
CA THR A 149 2.97 3.20 -9.97
C THR A 149 4.18 4.07 -10.35
N GLY A 150 5.27 3.44 -10.81
CA GLY A 150 6.46 4.18 -11.22
C GLY A 150 6.19 5.16 -12.37
N THR A 151 5.32 4.80 -13.31
CA THR A 151 4.92 5.68 -14.41
C THR A 151 4.21 6.93 -13.90
N GLN A 152 3.18 6.77 -13.06
CA GLN A 152 2.46 7.91 -12.47
C GLN A 152 3.41 8.81 -11.68
N TRP A 153 4.35 8.20 -10.96
CA TRP A 153 5.31 8.92 -10.14
C TRP A 153 6.27 9.77 -10.96
N ILE A 154 6.82 9.23 -12.06
CA ILE A 154 7.72 9.99 -12.95
C ILE A 154 7.03 11.25 -13.50
N PHE A 155 5.73 11.16 -13.82
CA PHE A 155 4.96 12.27 -14.37
C PHE A 155 4.27 13.14 -13.32
N HIS A 156 4.45 12.85 -12.03
CA HIS A 156 3.97 13.71 -10.95
C HIS A 156 4.86 14.93 -10.77
N LYS A 157 4.29 16.04 -10.30
CA LYS A 157 5.04 17.26 -9.98
C LYS A 157 6.08 16.92 -8.90
N ASN A 158 7.34 17.27 -9.14
CA ASN A 158 8.48 16.92 -8.29
C ASN A 158 8.75 15.41 -8.11
N GLY A 159 8.03 14.52 -8.81
CA GLY A 159 8.14 13.07 -8.60
C GLY A 159 9.53 12.50 -8.90
N ILE A 160 10.22 13.00 -9.93
CA ILE A 160 11.61 12.64 -10.20
C ILE A 160 12.52 13.11 -9.06
N SER A 161 12.35 14.34 -8.57
CA SER A 161 13.18 14.86 -7.46
C SER A 161 12.98 14.04 -6.18
N GLU A 162 11.74 13.65 -5.90
CA GLU A 162 11.38 12.80 -4.78
C GLU A 162 11.96 11.38 -4.94
N MET A 163 11.83 10.78 -6.13
CA MET A 163 12.36 9.45 -6.45
C MET A 163 13.88 9.33 -6.24
N PHE A 164 14.63 10.41 -6.44
CA PHE A 164 16.08 10.44 -6.24
C PHE A 164 16.50 11.04 -4.88
N SER A 165 15.55 11.34 -4.00
CA SER A 165 15.85 11.93 -2.68
C SER A 165 16.46 10.90 -1.71
N SER A 166 17.39 11.36 -0.88
CA SER A 166 17.94 10.58 0.24
C SER A 166 16.86 10.24 1.26
N ASP A 167 15.99 11.20 1.55
CA ASP A 167 15.00 11.11 2.61
C ASP A 167 13.98 10.00 2.33
N LEU A 168 13.55 9.87 1.06
CA LEU A 168 12.69 8.76 0.67
C LEU A 168 13.39 7.40 0.77
N ARG A 169 14.68 7.34 0.41
CA ARG A 169 15.45 6.10 0.51
C ARG A 169 15.63 5.68 1.97
N GLU A 170 15.91 6.63 2.85
CA GLU A 170 16.04 6.38 4.29
C GLU A 170 14.70 5.93 4.89
N ASN A 171 13.61 6.62 4.56
CA ASN A 171 12.26 6.22 4.97
C ASN A 171 11.91 4.81 4.43
N ALA A 172 12.21 4.51 3.17
CA ALA A 172 12.01 3.17 2.59
C ALA A 172 12.75 2.07 3.36
N ILE A 173 14.00 2.32 3.78
CA ILE A 173 14.77 1.40 4.62
C ILE A 173 14.11 1.24 6.00
N LYS A 174 13.72 2.36 6.63
CA LYS A 174 13.07 2.36 7.96
C LYS A 174 11.75 1.60 7.94
N GLN A 175 10.93 1.79 6.89
CA GLN A 175 9.61 1.14 6.73
C GLN A 175 9.71 -0.36 6.41
N GLN A 176 10.67 -0.78 5.59
CA GLN A 176 10.82 -2.19 5.20
C GLN A 176 11.57 -3.05 6.22
N SER A 177 12.24 -2.43 7.19
CA SER A 177 13.01 -3.17 8.20
C SER A 177 12.06 -3.97 9.08
N VAL A 178 12.39 -5.25 9.29
CA VAL A 178 11.63 -6.16 10.15
C VAL A 178 12.50 -6.48 11.37
N TRP A 179 11.93 -6.29 12.56
CA TRP A 179 12.54 -6.68 13.83
C TRP A 179 11.94 -7.97 14.33
N ASP A 180 12.56 -8.54 15.36
CA ASP A 180 11.89 -9.53 16.18
C ASP A 180 10.57 -8.94 16.72
N GLN A 181 9.49 -9.72 16.69
CA GLN A 181 8.16 -9.20 17.00
C GLN A 181 8.03 -8.89 18.48
N ASP A 182 8.61 -9.70 19.37
CA ASP A 182 8.52 -9.49 20.82
C ASP A 182 9.29 -8.22 21.20
N GLU A 183 10.48 -8.02 20.63
CA GLU A 183 11.27 -6.79 20.82
C GLU A 183 10.55 -5.54 20.31
N TYR A 184 9.76 -5.66 19.24
CA TYR A 184 8.97 -4.55 18.71
C TYR A 184 7.80 -4.20 19.62
N GLU A 185 7.08 -5.21 20.11
CA GLU A 185 5.91 -5.03 20.98
C GLU A 185 6.28 -4.51 22.36
N ASP A 186 7.45 -4.88 22.89
CA ASP A 186 7.99 -4.34 24.15
C ASP A 186 8.20 -2.80 24.13
N LEU A 187 8.30 -2.21 22.94
CA LEU A 187 8.44 -0.76 22.74
C LEU A 187 7.11 -0.05 22.50
N ILE A 188 6.01 -0.78 22.36
CA ILE A 188 4.68 -0.21 22.21
C ILE A 188 4.03 -0.06 23.58
N GLU A 189 3.70 1.18 23.94
CA GLU A 189 2.83 1.46 25.07
C GLU A 189 1.41 1.70 24.57
N SER A 190 0.53 0.73 24.77
CA SER A 190 -0.90 0.87 24.46
C SER A 190 -1.80 0.46 25.63
N THR A 191 -3.04 0.94 25.62
CA THR A 191 -4.10 0.31 26.41
C THR A 191 -4.54 -0.95 25.70
N GLY A 192 -4.74 -2.03 26.49
CA GLY A 192 -5.24 -3.28 25.97
C GLY A 192 -6.68 -3.20 25.47
N PRO A 193 -7.15 -4.25 24.79
CA PRO A 193 -8.51 -4.36 24.28
C PRO A 193 -9.52 -4.32 25.41
N GLY A 194 -10.62 -3.59 25.19
CA GLY A 194 -11.67 -3.36 26.17
C GLY A 194 -12.76 -2.44 25.65
N LEU A 195 -13.76 -2.10 26.47
CA LEU A 195 -14.85 -1.20 26.08
C LEU A 195 -14.41 0.25 25.81
N THR A 196 -13.21 0.62 26.24
CA THR A 196 -12.58 1.92 25.93
C THR A 196 -11.75 1.90 24.65
N GLY A 197 -11.59 0.72 24.03
CA GLY A 197 -10.78 0.50 22.85
C GLY A 197 -9.28 0.62 23.08
N ILE A 198 -8.55 0.64 21.95
CA ILE A 198 -7.08 0.65 21.92
C ILE A 198 -6.61 2.10 21.84
N THR A 199 -5.73 2.50 22.76
CA THR A 199 -5.08 3.81 22.73
C THR A 199 -3.58 3.60 22.72
N VAL A 200 -2.89 4.17 21.72
CA VAL A 200 -1.44 4.10 21.60
C VAL A 200 -0.82 5.36 22.20
N LYS A 201 0.01 5.20 23.22
CA LYS A 201 0.77 6.29 23.86
C LYS A 201 2.16 6.44 23.28
N GLN A 202 2.80 5.31 23.01
CA GLN A 202 4.12 5.22 22.41
C GLN A 202 4.15 4.07 21.41
N SER A 203 4.83 4.30 20.30
CA SER A 203 5.18 3.29 19.30
C SER A 203 6.56 3.61 18.75
N PRO A 204 7.41 2.59 18.48
CA PRO A 204 8.64 2.81 17.70
C PRO A 204 8.36 3.31 16.29
N GLY A 205 7.10 3.26 15.85
CA GLY A 205 6.67 3.66 14.51
C GLY A 205 7.38 2.87 13.43
N THR A 206 7.05 3.16 12.17
CA THR A 206 7.72 2.53 11.01
C THR A 206 7.76 1.00 11.12
N LYS A 207 8.61 0.28 10.36
CA LYS A 207 8.62 -1.20 10.33
C LYS A 207 7.25 -1.79 10.08
N LEU A 208 6.77 -1.52 8.88
CA LEU A 208 5.39 -1.70 8.46
C LEU A 208 4.83 -3.10 8.78
N VAL A 209 5.65 -4.14 8.62
CA VAL A 209 5.25 -5.53 8.92
C VAL A 209 5.01 -5.71 10.41
N ASN A 210 5.97 -5.36 11.27
CA ASN A 210 5.83 -5.53 12.73
C ASN A 210 4.64 -4.74 13.28
N ASN A 211 4.48 -3.49 12.82
CA ASN A 211 3.37 -2.63 13.20
C ASN A 211 2.02 -3.28 12.88
N LYS A 212 1.85 -3.78 11.65
CA LYS A 212 0.59 -4.41 11.25
C LYS A 212 0.36 -5.75 11.92
N VAL A 213 1.40 -6.54 12.20
CA VAL A 213 1.26 -7.76 13.02
C VAL A 213 0.69 -7.43 14.40
N TRP A 214 1.30 -6.48 15.11
CA TRP A 214 0.81 -6.02 16.40
C TRP A 214 -0.65 -5.57 16.30
N PHE A 215 -0.97 -4.72 15.32
CA PHE A 215 -2.31 -4.16 15.18
C PHE A 215 -3.37 -5.24 14.88
N LEU A 216 -3.07 -6.19 14.00
CA LEU A 216 -3.96 -7.30 13.68
C LEU A 216 -4.21 -8.19 14.91
N ASN A 217 -3.18 -8.43 15.72
CA ASN A 217 -3.30 -9.17 16.96
C ASN A 217 -4.16 -8.42 18.00
N GLN A 218 -4.07 -7.08 18.06
CA GLN A 218 -4.98 -6.29 18.88
C GLN A 218 -6.45 -6.39 18.40
N GLN A 219 -6.70 -6.54 17.09
CA GLN A 219 -8.07 -6.79 16.59
C GLN A 219 -8.58 -8.17 17.00
N ILE A 220 -7.74 -9.21 16.93
CA ILE A 220 -8.06 -10.55 17.42
C ILE A 220 -8.45 -10.50 18.89
N ASP A 221 -7.64 -9.83 19.72
CA ASP A 221 -7.93 -9.74 21.14
C ASP A 221 -9.19 -8.92 21.45
N SER A 222 -9.45 -7.86 20.66
CA SER A 222 -10.68 -7.08 20.76
C SER A 222 -11.93 -7.93 20.47
N ILE A 223 -11.86 -8.82 19.48
CA ILE A 223 -12.95 -9.76 19.16
C ILE A 223 -13.12 -10.79 20.29
N LYS A 224 -12.02 -11.39 20.76
CA LYS A 224 -12.05 -12.33 21.90
C LYS A 224 -12.66 -11.67 23.14
N TYR A 225 -12.30 -10.42 23.42
CA TYR A 225 -12.88 -9.66 24.52
C TYR A 225 -14.38 -9.44 24.32
N ALA A 226 -14.81 -8.97 23.14
CA ALA A 226 -16.22 -8.74 22.82
C ALA A 226 -17.08 -10.02 22.94
N ILE A 227 -16.51 -11.18 22.61
CA ILE A 227 -17.18 -12.47 22.79
C ILE A 227 -17.24 -12.85 24.28
N SER A 228 -16.17 -12.66 25.04
CA SER A 228 -16.15 -13.03 26.46
C SER A 228 -17.17 -12.26 27.33
N ILE A 229 -17.45 -10.99 26.97
CA ILE A 229 -18.46 -10.17 27.66
C ILE A 229 -19.90 -10.52 27.29
N GLN A 230 -20.15 -11.43 26.33
CA GLN A 230 -21.50 -11.86 25.96
C GLN A 230 -22.31 -12.41 27.13
N SER A 231 -21.62 -13.06 28.08
CA SER A 231 -22.20 -13.59 29.32
C SER A 231 -22.86 -12.51 30.19
N LEU A 232 -22.38 -11.27 30.10
CA LEU A 232 -22.97 -10.10 30.76
C LEU A 232 -23.97 -9.42 29.84
N GLN A 233 -23.55 -9.17 28.59
CA GLN A 233 -24.35 -8.48 27.59
C GLN A 233 -23.81 -8.79 26.19
N ASN A 234 -24.62 -9.45 25.38
CA ASN A 234 -24.22 -9.81 24.01
C ASN A 234 -24.26 -8.58 23.08
N PRO A 235 -23.13 -8.22 22.43
CA PRO A 235 -23.13 -7.17 21.41
C PRO A 235 -23.45 -7.69 20.00
N PHE A 236 -23.51 -9.00 19.77
CA PHE A 236 -23.63 -9.58 18.43
C PHE A 236 -25.02 -10.16 18.14
N VAL A 237 -25.36 -10.18 16.85
CA VAL A 237 -26.57 -10.83 16.33
C VAL A 237 -26.52 -12.34 16.58
N ASP A 238 -25.37 -12.97 16.31
CA ASP A 238 -25.15 -14.38 16.67
C ASP A 238 -24.80 -14.49 18.15
N LYS A 239 -25.59 -15.29 18.88
CA LYS A 239 -25.47 -15.49 20.33
C LYS A 239 -24.61 -16.71 20.70
N ASN A 240 -24.14 -17.45 19.71
CA ASN A 240 -23.40 -18.71 19.91
C ASN A 240 -21.91 -18.58 19.58
N LEU A 241 -21.41 -17.36 19.36
CA LEU A 241 -19.99 -17.15 19.10
C LEU A 241 -19.17 -17.56 20.34
N ILE A 242 -18.09 -18.28 20.13
CA ILE A 242 -17.16 -18.70 21.18
C ILE A 242 -15.75 -18.19 20.89
N VAL A 243 -14.95 -18.00 21.93
CA VAL A 243 -13.60 -17.41 21.83
C VAL A 243 -12.67 -18.31 21.02
N GLU A 244 -12.87 -19.63 21.10
CA GLU A 244 -12.12 -20.65 20.38
C GLU A 244 -12.33 -20.61 18.87
N ASP A 245 -13.41 -19.98 18.40
CA ASP A 245 -13.69 -19.82 16.97
C ASP A 245 -13.02 -18.57 16.37
N VAL A 246 -12.37 -17.72 17.19
CA VAL A 246 -11.62 -16.56 16.70
C VAL A 246 -10.32 -17.02 16.06
N ALA A 247 -9.87 -16.31 15.02
CA ALA A 247 -8.63 -16.61 14.33
C ALA A 247 -7.41 -16.63 15.28
N ASP A 248 -6.43 -17.45 14.93
CA ASP A 248 -5.12 -17.48 15.57
C ASP A 248 -4.37 -16.16 15.34
N TYR A 249 -3.39 -15.88 16.21
CA TYR A 249 -2.54 -14.70 16.07
C TYR A 249 -1.76 -14.71 14.76
N VAL A 250 -1.66 -13.53 14.17
CA VAL A 250 -0.86 -13.26 12.99
C VAL A 250 0.60 -13.16 13.41
N THR A 251 1.47 -13.71 12.59
CA THR A 251 2.93 -13.61 12.71
C THR A 251 3.51 -12.78 11.56
N ILE A 252 4.79 -12.44 11.65
CA ILE A 252 5.49 -11.74 10.57
C ILE A 252 5.45 -12.53 9.25
N ASP A 253 5.42 -13.87 9.30
CA ASP A 253 5.45 -14.74 8.12
C ASP A 253 4.11 -14.78 7.37
N ASP A 254 3.04 -14.31 8.01
CA ASP A 254 1.69 -14.27 7.45
C ASP A 254 1.46 -13.06 6.53
N LEU A 255 2.38 -12.10 6.54
CA LEU A 255 2.34 -10.88 5.75
C LEU A 255 3.42 -10.87 4.67
N TYR A 256 3.14 -10.18 3.56
CA TYR A 256 4.16 -9.93 2.53
C TYR A 256 5.22 -8.97 3.07
N HIS A 257 6.50 -9.22 2.82
CA HIS A 257 7.58 -8.31 3.25
C HIS A 257 7.96 -7.40 2.09
N PRO A 258 7.56 -6.11 2.11
CA PRO A 258 7.86 -5.21 1.01
C PRO A 258 9.35 -4.95 0.88
N ASN A 259 9.86 -4.93 -0.35
CA ASN A 259 11.23 -4.51 -0.63
C ASN A 259 11.22 -3.15 -1.31
N PHE A 260 10.99 -2.11 -0.52
CA PHE A 260 10.88 -0.74 -0.97
C PHE A 260 12.19 -0.23 -1.59
N THR A 261 13.36 -0.57 -1.06
CA THR A 261 14.63 -0.15 -1.66
C THR A 261 14.82 -0.74 -3.05
N ARG A 262 14.42 -2.00 -3.28
CA ARG A 262 14.39 -2.58 -4.63
C ARG A 262 13.37 -1.88 -5.51
N GLY A 263 12.16 -1.62 -5.00
CA GLY A 263 11.10 -0.91 -5.74
C GLY A 263 11.57 0.49 -6.19
N LEU A 264 12.20 1.24 -5.29
CA LEU A 264 12.81 2.54 -5.56
C LEU A 264 13.92 2.45 -6.61
N THR A 265 14.84 1.50 -6.44
CA THR A 265 15.96 1.28 -7.37
C THR A 265 15.45 0.93 -8.77
N MET A 266 14.43 0.08 -8.86
CA MET A 266 13.82 -0.31 -10.13
C MET A 266 13.13 0.88 -10.81
N ALA A 267 12.43 1.73 -10.06
CA ALA A 267 11.83 2.95 -10.60
C ALA A 267 12.90 3.91 -11.15
N GLN A 268 13.99 4.13 -10.41
CA GLN A 268 15.12 4.96 -10.82
C GLN A 268 15.80 4.42 -12.10
N LEU A 269 16.10 3.12 -12.15
CA LEU A 269 16.70 2.49 -13.33
C LEU A 269 15.77 2.58 -14.54
N SER A 270 14.47 2.38 -14.33
CA SER A 270 13.48 2.44 -15.40
C SER A 270 13.30 3.85 -15.94
N PHE A 271 13.39 4.87 -15.07
CA PHE A 271 13.43 6.26 -15.50
C PHE A 271 14.67 6.56 -16.34
N ILE A 272 15.86 6.14 -15.91
CA ILE A 272 17.11 6.31 -16.68
C ILE A 272 17.02 5.58 -18.03
N PHE A 273 16.47 4.37 -18.04
CA PHE A 273 16.26 3.59 -19.24
C PHE A 273 15.28 4.28 -20.20
N MET A 274 14.17 4.82 -19.69
CA MET A 274 13.22 5.64 -20.46
C MET A 274 13.90 6.87 -21.08
N LEU A 275 14.73 7.61 -20.32
CA LEU A 275 15.48 8.74 -20.85
C LEU A 275 16.43 8.32 -21.97
N SER A 276 17.12 7.18 -21.82
CA SER A 276 17.99 6.66 -22.88
C SER A 276 17.20 6.35 -24.16
N ALA A 277 15.96 5.87 -24.03
CA ALA A 277 15.10 5.54 -25.15
C ALA A 277 14.62 6.75 -25.94
N VAL A 278 14.54 7.93 -25.31
CA VAL A 278 14.27 9.20 -26.00
C VAL A 278 15.37 9.53 -27.02
N VAL A 279 16.62 9.13 -26.77
CA VAL A 279 17.75 9.39 -27.67
C VAL A 279 18.00 8.22 -28.62
N VAL A 280 18.09 7.01 -28.08
CA VAL A 280 18.47 5.81 -28.83
C VAL A 280 17.40 5.43 -29.85
N SER A 281 16.12 5.42 -29.46
CA SER A 281 15.06 4.94 -30.35
C SER A 281 14.92 5.81 -31.61
N PRO A 282 14.80 7.15 -31.52
CA PRO A 282 14.70 7.99 -32.72
C PRO A 282 15.95 7.95 -33.59
N THR A 283 17.14 7.87 -32.98
CA THR A 283 18.41 7.80 -33.72
C THR A 283 18.51 6.50 -34.52
N CYS A 284 18.25 5.36 -33.89
CA CYS A 284 18.31 4.05 -34.54
C CYS A 284 17.16 3.85 -35.54
N LEU A 285 15.95 4.38 -35.26
CA LEU A 285 14.85 4.44 -36.23
C LEU A 285 15.23 5.26 -37.46
N GLY A 286 15.75 6.48 -37.27
CA GLY A 286 16.17 7.37 -38.35
C GLY A 286 17.26 6.74 -39.23
N PHE A 287 18.26 6.10 -38.60
CA PHE A 287 19.32 5.40 -39.33
C PHE A 287 18.81 4.15 -40.05
N GLY A 288 17.89 3.40 -39.44
CA GLY A 288 17.22 2.26 -40.04
C GLY A 288 16.40 2.65 -41.28
N ILE A 289 15.60 3.71 -41.17
CA ILE A 289 14.82 4.30 -42.28
C ILE A 289 15.75 4.78 -43.39
N TRP A 290 16.84 5.47 -43.05
CA TRP A 290 17.82 5.93 -44.03
C TRP A 290 18.47 4.76 -44.78
N LYS A 291 18.90 3.70 -44.09
CA LYS A 291 19.45 2.49 -44.73
C LYS A 291 18.43 1.80 -45.64
N TYR A 292 17.18 1.72 -45.20
CA TYR A 292 16.09 1.15 -45.99
C TYR A 292 15.83 1.96 -47.27
N LYS A 293 15.69 3.29 -47.15
CA LYS A 293 15.51 4.19 -48.30
C LYS A 293 16.72 4.17 -49.25
N LYS A 294 17.94 4.06 -48.73
CA LYS A 294 19.16 3.93 -49.54
C LYS A 294 19.14 2.64 -50.35
N TRP A 295 18.75 1.52 -49.74
CA TRP A 295 18.56 0.25 -50.45
C TRP A 295 17.50 0.38 -51.55
N GLU A 296 16.33 0.93 -51.25
CA GLU A 296 15.23 1.11 -52.22
C GLU A 296 15.67 1.96 -53.44
N LYS A 297 16.43 3.05 -53.20
CA LYS A 297 17.01 3.85 -54.28
C LYS A 297 18.03 3.05 -55.12
N SER A 298 18.87 2.24 -54.48
CA SER A 298 19.86 1.41 -55.18
C SER A 298 19.25 0.24 -55.97
N GLU A 299 18.03 -0.17 -55.63
CA GLU A 299 17.26 -1.18 -56.37
C GLU A 299 16.56 -0.54 -57.57
N LYS A 300 15.91 0.62 -57.38
CA LYS A 300 15.22 1.38 -58.45
C LYS A 300 16.13 1.82 -59.59
N VAL A 301 17.38 2.18 -59.29
CA VAL A 301 18.37 2.59 -60.31
C VAL A 301 18.82 1.40 -61.18
N GLU A 302 18.84 0.18 -60.64
CA GLU A 302 19.15 -1.02 -61.43
C GLU A 302 17.98 -1.41 -62.33
N SER A 303 16.75 -1.37 -61.83
CA SER A 303 15.55 -1.70 -62.62
C SER A 303 15.24 -0.73 -63.75
N ALA A 304 15.89 0.44 -63.79
CA ALA A 304 15.73 1.44 -64.85
C ALA A 304 16.89 1.44 -65.86
N GLY A 305 17.93 0.62 -65.63
CA GLY A 305 19.09 0.46 -66.51
C GLY A 305 19.11 -0.86 -67.28
N GLU A 306 18.12 -1.74 -67.05
CA GLU A 306 17.76 -2.88 -67.91
C GLU A 306 16.64 -2.49 -68.88
#